data_AF-A0A534C2S4-F1
#
_entry.id   AF-A0A534C2S4-F1
#
_cell.length_a   1.000
_cell.length_b   1.000
_cell.length_c   1.000
_cell.angle_alpha   90.00
_cell.angle_beta   90.00
_cell.angle_gamma   90.00
#
_symmetry.space_group_name_H-M   'P 1'
#
loop_
_entity.id
_entity.type
_entity.pdbx_description
1 polymer ?
#
loop_
_entity_poly.entity_id
_entity_poly.type
_entity_poly.pdbx_seq_one_letter_code
_entity_poly.pdbx_strand_id
1 'polypeptide(L)'
;RLPLKDASVDLVFSSLMLQWCDPLDEAFAEIRRVLNPEGFFAFTTFGPDTLKELRGAWAEADGYSHVNHFADMHDVGEALVRAGLSEPVLDVDRVLLSYPDALTLMRDLKAIGAHNVTAGRPRALMGKARLQRMQNAYEALRHESGLPATYEVIYGATWGSAGRRAAPAIGGEARIAPEAIKRRERR
;
A
#
# COMPACT_ATOMS: atom_id res chain seq x y z
N ARG A 1 -12.78 1.75 -15.04
CA ARG A 1 -13.67 0.56 -15.04
C ARG A 1 -12.96 -0.61 -15.71
N LEU A 2 -12.97 -1.81 -15.11
CA LEU A 2 -12.27 -2.99 -15.64
C LEU A 2 -13.07 -3.61 -16.81
N PRO A 3 -12.42 -4.05 -17.91
CA PRO A 3 -13.08 -4.66 -19.06
C PRO A 3 -13.45 -6.14 -18.81
N LEU A 4 -13.99 -6.43 -17.63
CA LEU A 4 -14.40 -7.76 -17.19
C LEU A 4 -15.88 -7.75 -16.83
N LYS A 5 -16.53 -8.91 -17.02
CA LYS A 5 -17.94 -9.09 -16.64
C LYS A 5 -18.07 -9.13 -15.12
N ASP A 6 -19.28 -8.87 -14.65
CA ASP A 6 -19.63 -9.03 -13.24
C ASP A 6 -19.46 -10.52 -12.85
N ALA A 7 -18.96 -10.78 -11.64
CA ALA A 7 -18.76 -12.13 -11.10
C ALA A 7 -18.18 -13.11 -12.14
N SER A 8 -16.97 -12.80 -12.61
CA SER A 8 -16.32 -13.51 -13.71
C SER A 8 -14.93 -14.05 -13.38
N VAL A 9 -14.37 -13.65 -12.24
CA VAL A 9 -13.04 -14.11 -11.79
C VAL A 9 -13.10 -14.62 -10.35
N ASP A 10 -12.34 -15.68 -10.07
CA ASP A 10 -12.21 -16.26 -8.73
C ASP A 10 -11.07 -15.64 -7.92
N LEU A 11 -10.12 -14.97 -8.59
CA LEU A 11 -8.96 -14.36 -7.97
C LEU A 11 -8.68 -12.99 -8.59
N VAL A 12 -8.48 -12.00 -7.73
CA VAL A 12 -7.82 -10.74 -8.08
C VAL A 12 -6.54 -10.62 -7.27
N PHE A 13 -5.46 -10.23 -7.93
CA PHE A 13 -4.19 -9.95 -7.28
C PHE A 13 -3.68 -8.58 -7.74
N SER A 14 -3.30 -7.72 -6.79
CA SER A 14 -2.74 -6.39 -7.07
C SER A 14 -1.50 -6.14 -6.22
N SER A 15 -0.33 -6.01 -6.85
CA SER A 15 0.92 -5.74 -6.13
C SER A 15 1.37 -4.31 -6.37
N LEU A 16 1.47 -3.52 -5.30
CA LEU A 16 1.98 -2.14 -5.28
C LEU A 16 1.44 -1.29 -6.44
N MET A 17 0.13 -1.34 -6.68
CA MET A 17 -0.53 -0.53 -7.71
C MET A 17 -1.64 0.37 -7.14
N LEU A 18 -2.33 -0.07 -6.09
CA LEU A 18 -3.53 0.60 -5.58
C LEU A 18 -3.28 2.04 -5.09
N GLN A 19 -2.04 2.40 -4.76
CA GLN A 19 -1.67 3.76 -4.37
C GLN A 19 -1.85 4.81 -5.49
N TRP A 20 -2.12 4.38 -6.72
CA TRP A 20 -2.46 5.23 -7.86
C TRP A 20 -3.96 5.38 -8.07
N CYS A 21 -4.77 4.64 -7.33
CA CYS A 21 -6.23 4.68 -7.40
C CYS A 21 -6.75 5.64 -6.34
N ASP A 22 -7.17 6.83 -6.78
CA ASP A 22 -7.75 7.86 -5.91
C ASP A 22 -9.11 8.29 -6.48
N PRO A 23 -10.24 8.02 -5.81
CA PRO A 23 -10.35 7.35 -4.50
C PRO A 23 -10.19 5.81 -4.58
N LEU A 24 -9.68 5.19 -3.51
CA LEU A 24 -9.55 3.73 -3.40
C LEU A 24 -10.90 2.99 -3.50
N ASP A 25 -11.97 3.61 -3.01
CA ASP A 25 -13.33 3.07 -3.02
C ASP A 25 -13.78 2.64 -4.43
N GLU A 26 -13.45 3.41 -5.47
CA GLU A 26 -13.82 3.07 -6.85
C GLU A 26 -13.08 1.83 -7.36
N ALA A 27 -11.80 1.69 -7.02
CA ALA A 27 -11.02 0.52 -7.38
C ALA A 27 -11.56 -0.73 -6.67
N PHE A 28 -11.83 -0.64 -5.36
CA PHE A 28 -12.38 -1.77 -4.61
C PHE A 28 -13.81 -2.13 -5.02
N ALA A 29 -14.66 -1.16 -5.38
CA ALA A 29 -15.99 -1.42 -5.93
C ALA A 29 -15.89 -2.18 -7.27
N GLU A 30 -14.95 -1.81 -8.14
CA GLU A 30 -14.72 -2.53 -9.39
C GLU A 30 -14.17 -3.93 -9.17
N ILE A 31 -13.27 -4.12 -8.20
CA ILE A 31 -12.77 -5.44 -7.80
C ILE A 31 -13.92 -6.30 -7.28
N ARG A 32 -14.76 -5.76 -6.39
CA ARG A 32 -15.95 -6.44 -5.88
C ARG A 32 -16.91 -6.84 -6.99
N ARG A 33 -17.10 -5.98 -7.99
CA ARG A 33 -18.01 -6.24 -9.12
C ARG A 33 -17.55 -7.44 -9.94
N VAL A 34 -16.26 -7.51 -10.28
CA VAL A 34 -15.72 -8.55 -11.18
C VAL A 34 -15.47 -9.87 -10.45
N LEU A 35 -15.24 -9.83 -9.13
CA LEU A 35 -14.96 -11.00 -8.31
C LEU A 35 -16.23 -11.82 -8.05
N ASN A 36 -16.11 -13.14 -8.14
CA ASN A 36 -17.14 -14.08 -7.72
C ASN A 36 -17.47 -13.92 -6.22
N PRO A 37 -18.69 -14.27 -5.76
CA PRO A 37 -19.04 -14.21 -4.34
C PRO A 37 -18.09 -14.97 -3.42
N GLU A 38 -17.54 -16.12 -3.81
CA GLU A 38 -16.55 -16.85 -2.99
C GLU A 38 -15.10 -16.58 -3.45
N GLY A 39 -14.91 -15.62 -4.37
CA GLY A 39 -13.60 -15.30 -4.92
C GLY A 39 -12.68 -14.64 -3.88
N PHE A 40 -11.39 -14.65 -4.16
CA PHE A 40 -10.36 -14.11 -3.28
C PHE A 40 -9.71 -12.86 -3.89
N PHE A 41 -9.44 -11.86 -3.06
CA PHE A 41 -8.67 -10.69 -3.42
C PHE A 41 -7.48 -10.54 -2.48
N ALA A 42 -6.28 -10.58 -3.04
CA ALA A 42 -5.04 -10.30 -2.33
C ALA A 42 -4.34 -9.08 -2.94
N PHE A 43 -3.77 -8.24 -2.09
CA PHE A 43 -3.04 -7.08 -2.56
C PHE A 43 -1.90 -6.65 -1.65
N THR A 44 -1.02 -5.83 -2.22
CA THR A 44 -0.13 -4.97 -1.46
C THR A 44 -0.29 -3.52 -1.91
N THR A 45 -0.16 -2.58 -0.98
CA THR A 45 -0.06 -1.16 -1.28
C THR A 45 0.86 -0.47 -0.28
N PHE A 46 1.19 0.79 -0.53
CA PHE A 46 2.03 1.57 0.37
C PHE A 46 1.19 2.28 1.43
N GLY A 47 1.74 2.37 2.64
CA GLY A 47 1.19 3.14 3.76
C GLY A 47 1.93 4.46 4.01
N PRO A 48 1.45 5.27 4.96
CA PRO A 48 1.89 6.65 5.19
C PRO A 48 3.36 6.82 5.57
N ASP A 49 4.02 5.84 6.21
CA ASP A 49 5.46 5.93 6.52
C ASP A 49 6.35 5.77 5.27
N THR A 50 5.78 5.41 4.12
CA THR A 50 6.54 5.27 2.88
C THR A 50 7.20 6.59 2.48
N LEU A 51 8.52 6.54 2.32
CA LEU A 51 9.41 7.64 1.97
C LEU A 51 9.28 8.85 2.91
N LYS A 52 8.95 8.62 4.18
CA LYS A 52 8.83 9.69 5.19
C LYS A 52 10.10 10.53 5.31
N GLU A 53 11.28 9.92 5.16
CA GLU A 53 12.55 10.62 5.18
C GLU A 53 12.63 11.62 4.02
N LEU A 54 12.28 11.16 2.81
CA LEU A 54 12.38 11.96 1.59
C LEU A 54 11.35 13.09 1.62
N ARG A 55 10.15 12.80 2.13
CA ARG A 55 9.09 13.78 2.39
C ARG A 55 9.57 14.87 3.36
N GLY A 56 10.24 14.49 4.44
CA GLY A 56 10.82 15.43 5.40
C GLY A 56 11.88 16.34 4.77
N ALA A 57 12.84 15.76 4.03
CA ALA A 57 13.88 16.54 3.36
C ALA A 57 13.33 17.50 2.31
N TRP A 58 12.25 17.12 1.60
CA TRP A 58 11.57 18.04 0.69
C TRP A 58 10.85 19.17 1.41
N ALA A 59 10.22 18.91 2.55
CA ALA A 59 9.55 19.93 3.36
C ALA A 59 10.52 21.00 3.89
N GLU A 60 11.79 20.66 4.11
CA GLU A 60 12.85 21.64 4.42
C GLU A 60 13.31 22.44 3.19
N ALA A 61 13.20 21.86 1.99
CA ALA A 61 13.71 22.45 0.76
C ALA A 61 12.71 23.42 0.10
N ASP A 62 11.41 23.08 0.15
CA ASP A 62 10.27 23.88 -0.29
C ASP A 62 8.93 23.44 0.35
N GLY A 63 7.82 24.10 -0.01
CA GLY A 63 6.48 23.80 0.51
C GLY A 63 5.59 22.99 -0.43
N TYR A 64 6.14 22.27 -1.41
CA TYR A 64 5.37 21.47 -2.37
C TYR A 64 5.32 19.98 -1.99
N SER A 65 4.35 19.25 -2.54
CA SER A 65 4.30 17.79 -2.37
C SER A 65 5.20 17.11 -3.42
N HIS A 66 6.20 16.37 -2.94
CA HIS A 66 7.14 15.61 -3.78
C HIS A 66 7.00 14.09 -3.61
N VAL A 67 6.27 13.64 -2.59
CA VAL A 67 5.97 12.23 -2.31
C VAL A 67 4.45 12.07 -2.24
N ASN A 68 3.91 10.98 -2.82
CA ASN A 68 2.47 10.72 -2.78
C ASN A 68 1.94 10.68 -1.33
N HIS A 69 0.66 11.02 -1.18
CA HIS A 69 -0.08 10.67 0.02
C HIS A 69 -0.55 9.23 -0.12
N PHE A 70 -0.37 8.45 0.93
CA PHE A 70 -0.74 7.05 1.00
C PHE A 70 -1.81 6.91 2.07
N ALA A 71 -2.86 6.14 1.77
CA ALA A 71 -3.89 5.82 2.76
C ALA A 71 -3.28 4.99 3.89
N ASP A 72 -3.74 5.20 5.12
CA ASP A 72 -3.36 4.34 6.23
C ASP A 72 -4.16 3.04 6.23
N MET A 73 -3.68 2.03 6.98
CA MET A 73 -4.29 0.71 7.02
C MET A 73 -5.78 0.73 7.43
N HIS A 74 -6.19 1.64 8.30
CA HIS A 74 -7.59 1.75 8.72
C HIS A 74 -8.45 2.25 7.57
N ASP A 75 -8.01 3.31 6.87
CA ASP A 75 -8.70 3.83 5.69
C ASP A 75 -8.85 2.76 4.60
N VAL A 76 -7.80 1.97 4.36
CA VAL A 76 -7.83 0.83 3.44
C VAL A 76 -8.87 -0.20 3.89
N GLY A 77 -8.87 -0.57 5.17
CA GLY A 77 -9.82 -1.53 5.74
C GLY A 77 -11.27 -1.06 5.64
N GLU A 78 -11.53 0.22 5.96
CA GLU A 78 -12.85 0.80 5.81
C GLU A 78 -13.31 0.83 4.35
N ALA A 79 -12.42 1.16 3.41
CA ALA A 79 -12.76 1.17 1.98
C ALA A 79 -13.11 -0.24 1.47
N LEU A 80 -12.42 -1.29 1.94
CA LEU A 80 -12.78 -2.68 1.63
C LEU A 80 -14.20 -3.02 2.13
N VAL A 81 -14.52 -2.64 3.37
CA VAL A 81 -15.85 -2.88 3.97
C VAL A 81 -16.93 -2.10 3.23
N ARG A 82 -16.71 -0.83 2.91
CA ARG A 82 -17.64 0.00 2.13
C ARG A 82 -17.88 -0.56 0.73
N ALA A 83 -16.85 -1.13 0.10
CA ALA A 83 -16.97 -1.82 -1.18
C ALA A 83 -17.74 -3.15 -1.08
N GLY A 84 -18.07 -3.63 0.11
CA GLY A 84 -18.78 -4.89 0.32
C GLY A 84 -17.90 -6.13 0.12
N LEU A 85 -16.59 -6.01 0.29
CA LEU A 85 -15.69 -7.15 0.46
C LEU A 85 -15.78 -7.66 1.90
N SER A 86 -15.61 -8.97 2.10
CA SER A 86 -15.81 -9.61 3.40
C SER A 86 -14.51 -10.11 4.01
N GLU A 87 -14.48 -10.15 5.35
CA GLU A 87 -13.38 -10.69 6.14
C GLU A 87 -12.01 -10.09 5.74
N PRO A 88 -11.86 -8.74 5.71
CA PRO A 88 -10.57 -8.14 5.40
C PRO A 88 -9.56 -8.47 6.49
N VAL A 89 -8.45 -9.09 6.08
CA VAL A 89 -7.26 -9.28 6.90
C VAL A 89 -6.19 -8.35 6.35
N LEU A 90 -5.70 -7.47 7.21
CA LEU A 90 -4.64 -6.51 6.89
C LEU A 90 -3.46 -6.71 7.83
N ASP A 91 -2.26 -6.56 7.28
CA ASP A 91 -1.01 -6.53 8.04
C ASP A 91 -0.08 -5.45 7.45
N VAL A 92 0.87 -4.98 8.24
CA VAL A 92 1.81 -3.93 7.84
C VAL A 92 3.24 -4.35 8.16
N ASP A 93 4.10 -4.29 7.14
CA ASP A 93 5.55 -4.41 7.30
C ASP A 93 6.25 -3.10 6.92
N ARG A 94 7.43 -2.87 7.51
CA ARG A 94 8.29 -1.73 7.17
C ARG A 94 9.63 -2.23 6.66
N VAL A 95 9.84 -2.04 5.36
CA VAL A 95 11.10 -2.39 4.70
C VAL A 95 11.98 -1.14 4.66
N LEU A 96 13.17 -1.24 5.27
CA LEU A 96 14.18 -0.18 5.22
C LEU A 96 15.20 -0.50 4.13
N LEU A 97 15.26 0.33 3.09
CA LEU A 97 16.32 0.28 2.10
C LEU A 97 17.40 1.33 2.40
N SER A 98 18.63 1.05 2.01
CA SER A 98 19.76 1.99 2.14
C SER A 98 20.31 2.36 0.76
N TYR A 99 20.51 3.66 0.55
CA TYR A 99 20.99 4.21 -0.71
C TYR A 99 22.32 4.96 -0.54
N PRO A 100 23.20 4.96 -1.55
CA PRO A 100 24.45 5.70 -1.48
C PRO A 100 24.21 7.22 -1.44
N ASP A 101 23.19 7.71 -2.16
CA ASP A 101 22.86 9.13 -2.27
C ASP A 101 21.38 9.33 -2.66
N ALA A 102 20.86 10.54 -2.41
CA ALA A 102 19.46 10.90 -2.68
C ALA A 102 19.10 10.87 -4.18
N LEU A 103 20.08 11.16 -5.07
CA LEU A 103 19.84 11.14 -6.51
C LEU A 103 19.67 9.70 -7.02
N THR A 104 20.41 8.75 -6.46
CA THR A 104 20.24 7.32 -6.74
C THR A 104 18.84 6.86 -6.30
N LEU A 105 18.43 7.17 -5.08
CA LEU A 105 17.05 6.90 -4.62
C LEU A 105 15.99 7.47 -5.57
N MET A 106 16.08 8.77 -5.91
CA MET A 106 15.08 9.39 -6.79
C MET A 106 15.09 8.85 -8.21
N ARG A 107 16.25 8.42 -8.72
CA ARG A 107 16.35 7.75 -10.03
C ARG A 107 15.65 6.40 -10.00
N ASP A 108 15.84 5.62 -8.94
CA ASP A 108 15.20 4.31 -8.79
C ASP A 108 13.68 4.45 -8.64
N LEU A 109 13.21 5.41 -7.84
CA LEU A 109 11.79 5.76 -7.75
C LEU A 109 11.21 6.14 -9.11
N LYS A 110 11.94 6.93 -9.91
CA LYS A 110 11.52 7.28 -11.27
C LYS A 110 11.46 6.05 -12.18
N ALA A 111 12.41 5.11 -12.05
CA ALA A 111 12.49 3.91 -12.88
C ALA A 111 11.32 2.94 -12.62
N ILE A 112 10.85 2.84 -11.37
CA ILE A 112 9.70 1.99 -11.00
C ILE A 112 8.35 2.68 -11.21
N GLY A 113 8.33 3.87 -11.83
CA GLY A 113 7.09 4.62 -12.08
C GLY A 113 6.48 5.23 -10.82
N ALA A 114 7.23 5.39 -9.73
CA ALA A 114 6.81 6.10 -8.51
C ALA A 114 6.78 7.62 -8.73
N HIS A 115 6.03 8.05 -9.74
CA HIS A 115 5.85 9.46 -10.09
C HIS A 115 4.90 10.14 -9.10
N ASN A 116 5.27 11.30 -8.57
CA ASN A 116 4.32 12.07 -7.77
C ASN A 116 3.09 12.49 -8.62
N VAL A 117 1.89 12.02 -8.24
CA VAL A 117 0.59 12.34 -8.88
C VAL A 117 -0.20 13.40 -8.12
N THR A 118 0.38 13.99 -7.08
CA THR A 118 -0.31 14.93 -6.20
C THR A 118 -0.56 16.27 -6.89
N ALA A 119 -1.76 16.84 -6.71
CA ALA A 119 -2.12 18.15 -7.24
C ALA A 119 -1.20 19.29 -6.75
N GLY A 120 -0.57 19.11 -5.58
CA GLY A 120 0.39 20.04 -4.97
C GLY A 120 1.83 19.96 -5.50
N ARG A 121 2.08 19.24 -6.59
CA ARG A 121 3.41 19.12 -7.21
C ARG A 121 3.82 20.43 -7.92
N PRO A 122 5.11 20.85 -7.88
CA PRO A 122 5.54 22.03 -8.60
C PRO A 122 5.43 21.82 -10.12
N ARG A 123 4.84 22.80 -10.82
CA ARG A 123 4.70 22.81 -12.30
C ARG A 123 5.93 23.37 -13.01
N ALA A 124 6.85 23.99 -12.28
CA ALA A 124 8.08 24.58 -12.79
C ALA A 124 9.25 23.59 -12.73
N LEU A 125 10.31 23.86 -13.51
CA LEU A 125 11.55 23.08 -13.47
C LEU A 125 12.18 23.14 -12.06
N MET A 126 12.71 22.01 -11.61
CA MET A 126 13.42 21.91 -10.34
C MET A 126 14.73 22.72 -10.41
N GLY A 127 14.85 23.77 -9.61
CA GLY A 127 16.06 24.59 -9.55
C GLY A 127 17.20 23.91 -8.78
N LYS A 128 18.45 24.11 -9.24
CA LYS A 128 19.67 23.53 -8.63
C LYS A 128 19.78 23.80 -7.12
N ALA A 129 19.51 25.03 -6.67
CA ALA A 129 19.61 25.39 -5.25
C ALA A 129 18.60 24.63 -4.38
N ARG A 130 17.38 24.39 -4.91
CA ARG A 130 16.33 23.65 -4.21
C ARG A 130 16.70 22.18 -4.08
N LEU A 131 17.18 21.57 -5.16
CA LEU A 131 17.68 20.20 -5.15
C LEU A 131 18.85 20.04 -4.17
N GLN A 132 19.75 21.02 -4.10
CA GLN A 132 20.86 20.98 -3.14
C GLN A 132 20.38 21.04 -1.69
N ARG A 133 19.39 21.89 -1.37
CA ARG A 133 18.82 21.96 -0.02
C ARG A 133 18.20 20.63 0.40
N MET A 134 17.40 20.02 -0.47
CA MET A 134 16.82 18.71 -0.19
C MET A 134 17.91 17.65 0.04
N GLN A 135 18.93 17.60 -0.81
CA GLN A 135 20.04 16.65 -0.64
C GLN A 135 20.76 16.85 0.70
N ASN A 136 21.03 18.10 1.09
CA ASN A 136 21.69 18.40 2.37
C ASN A 136 20.82 17.98 3.56
N ALA A 137 19.52 18.24 3.52
CA ALA A 137 18.58 17.82 4.56
C ALA A 137 18.50 16.29 4.66
N TYR A 138 18.46 15.60 3.51
CA TYR A 138 18.43 14.15 3.45
C TYR A 138 19.73 13.50 3.93
N GLU A 139 20.87 14.12 3.62
CA GLU A 139 22.20 13.65 4.03
C GLU A 139 22.36 13.64 5.56
N ALA A 140 21.66 14.51 6.29
CA ALA A 140 21.64 14.52 7.76
C ALA A 140 21.03 13.23 8.37
N LEU A 141 20.31 12.44 7.57
CA LEU A 141 19.71 11.16 7.98
C LEU A 141 20.63 9.95 7.71
N ARG A 142 21.87 10.18 7.25
CA ARG A 142 22.79 9.08 6.93
C ARG A 142 23.12 8.21 8.14
N HIS A 143 23.08 6.90 7.91
CA HIS A 143 23.61 5.88 8.81
C HIS A 143 24.79 5.14 8.17
N GLU A 144 25.41 4.22 8.91
CA GLU A 144 26.56 3.43 8.44
C GLU A 144 26.29 2.70 7.11
N SER A 145 25.06 2.22 6.90
CA SER A 145 24.64 1.51 5.68
C SER A 145 24.29 2.42 4.50
N GLY A 146 24.15 3.73 4.71
CA GLY A 146 23.74 4.70 3.71
C GLY A 146 22.56 5.58 4.14
N LEU A 147 21.91 6.20 3.15
CA LEU A 147 20.71 7.01 3.34
C LEU A 147 19.47 6.11 3.45
N PRO A 148 18.67 6.24 4.52
CA PRO A 148 17.49 5.40 4.73
C PRO A 148 16.35 5.80 3.78
N ALA A 149 15.64 4.79 3.28
CA ALA A 149 14.35 4.96 2.62
C ALA A 149 13.38 3.92 3.17
N THR A 150 12.40 4.37 3.97
CA THR A 150 11.36 3.50 4.53
C THR A 150 10.28 3.23 3.50
N TYR A 151 9.87 1.97 3.37
CA TYR A 151 8.68 1.56 2.63
C TYR A 151 7.73 0.85 3.59
N GLU A 152 6.57 1.44 3.84
CA GLU A 152 5.51 0.79 4.61
C GLU A 152 4.62 0.02 3.64
N VAL A 153 4.61 -1.31 3.76
CA VAL A 153 3.83 -2.18 2.87
C VAL A 153 2.63 -2.70 3.66
N ILE A 154 1.44 -2.31 3.22
CA ILE A 154 0.18 -2.87 3.68
C ILE A 154 -0.10 -4.12 2.84
N TYR A 155 -0.23 -5.26 3.49
CA TYR A 155 -0.68 -6.52 2.90
C TYR A 155 -2.15 -6.69 3.18
N GLY A 156 -2.92 -7.09 2.18
CA GLY A 156 -4.35 -7.33 2.33
C GLY A 156 -4.82 -8.63 1.70
N ALA A 157 -5.74 -9.30 2.39
CA ALA A 157 -6.42 -10.50 1.95
C ALA A 157 -7.90 -10.38 2.31
N THR A 158 -8.80 -10.60 1.35
CA THR A 158 -10.25 -10.49 1.57
C THR A 158 -10.99 -11.36 0.56
N TRP A 159 -12.28 -11.59 0.80
CA TRP A 159 -13.13 -12.41 -0.04
C TRP A 159 -14.22 -11.59 -0.71
N GLY A 160 -14.71 -12.11 -1.83
CA GLY A 160 -15.96 -11.68 -2.41
C GLY A 160 -17.08 -11.83 -1.37
N SER A 161 -18.07 -10.93 -1.43
CA SER A 161 -19.25 -11.08 -0.59
C SER A 161 -20.12 -12.18 -1.17
N ALA A 162 -19.87 -13.40 -0.71
CA ALA A 162 -20.95 -14.31 -0.41
C ALA A 162 -21.59 -13.82 0.88
N GLY A 163 -22.86 -14.14 1.09
CA GLY A 163 -23.51 -13.91 2.38
C GLY A 163 -22.91 -14.73 3.54
N ARG A 164 -21.59 -14.95 3.59
CA ARG A 164 -20.86 -15.24 4.82
C ARG A 164 -20.97 -14.01 5.70
N ARG A 165 -22.13 -13.91 6.32
CA ARG A 165 -22.28 -13.27 7.61
C ARG A 165 -21.16 -13.88 8.44
N ALA A 166 -20.14 -13.09 8.77
CA ALA A 166 -19.23 -13.43 9.85
C ALA A 166 -20.15 -13.97 10.95
N ALA A 167 -20.02 -15.25 11.28
CA ALA A 167 -20.85 -15.82 12.33
C ALA A 167 -20.70 -14.84 13.49
N PRO A 168 -21.81 -14.27 14.02
CA PRO A 168 -21.68 -13.27 15.05
C PRO A 168 -20.77 -13.88 16.10
N ALA A 169 -19.70 -13.17 16.43
CA ALA A 169 -18.85 -13.53 17.55
C ALA A 169 -19.72 -13.41 18.79
N ILE A 170 -20.55 -14.42 19.05
CA ILE A 170 -21.29 -14.56 20.28
C ILE A 170 -20.25 -15.06 21.27
N GLY A 171 -19.49 -14.11 21.81
CA GLY A 171 -18.54 -14.29 22.89
C GLY A 171 -17.30 -15.11 22.54
N GLY A 172 -16.19 -14.42 22.22
CA GLY A 172 -14.82 -14.77 22.61
C GLY A 172 -14.25 -16.17 22.38
N GLU A 173 -14.95 -17.10 21.73
CA GLU A 173 -14.53 -18.49 21.58
C GLU A 173 -14.48 -18.87 20.10
N ALA A 174 -13.26 -19.17 19.63
CA ALA A 174 -13.05 -19.91 18.41
C ALA A 174 -13.10 -21.41 18.73
N ARG A 175 -13.97 -22.16 18.04
CA ARG A 175 -14.03 -23.63 18.15
C ARG A 175 -13.31 -24.24 16.97
N ILE A 176 -12.23 -24.97 17.26
CA ILE A 176 -11.48 -25.76 16.28
C ILE A 176 -11.77 -27.23 16.57
N ALA A 177 -12.30 -27.95 15.59
CA ALA A 177 -12.58 -29.37 15.72
C ALA A 177 -11.26 -30.15 15.85
N PRO A 178 -11.12 -31.12 16.79
CA PRO A 178 -9.87 -31.85 17.00
C PRO A 178 -9.32 -32.52 15.73
N GLU A 179 -10.20 -32.90 14.82
CA GLU A 179 -9.85 -33.54 13.54
C GLU A 179 -9.16 -32.58 12.57
N ALA A 180 -9.33 -31.27 12.76
CA ALA A 180 -8.69 -30.23 11.95
C ALA A 180 -7.21 -30.02 12.30
N ILE A 181 -6.74 -30.55 13.44
CA ILE A 181 -5.34 -30.46 13.88
C ILE A 181 -4.55 -31.62 13.28
N LYS A 182 -4.18 -31.51 12.00
CA LYS A 182 -3.28 -32.48 11.36
C LYS A 182 -1.83 -32.18 11.73
N ARG A 183 -1.14 -33.18 12.30
CA ARG A 183 0.31 -33.13 12.54
C ARG A 183 1.03 -33.22 11.20
N ARG A 184 1.91 -32.26 10.88
CA ARG A 184 2.77 -32.34 9.71
C ARG A 184 3.75 -33.50 9.90
N GLU A 185 3.60 -34.57 9.10
CA GLU A 185 4.58 -35.65 9.07
C GLU A 185 5.90 -35.12 8.48
N ARG A 186 7.01 -35.46 9.14
CA ARG A 186 8.35 -35.18 8.61
C ARG A 186 8.76 -36.32 7.68
N ARG A 187 8.61 -36.12 6.37
CA ARG A 187 9.69 -36.22 5.37
C ARG A 187 9.20 -35.83 3.99
#